data_AF-A0A8H4MVN3-F1
#
_entry.id   AF-A0A8H4MVN3-F1
#
_cell.length_a   1.000
_cell.length_b   1.000
_cell.length_c   1.000
_cell.angle_alpha   90.00
_cell.angle_beta   90.00
_cell.angle_gamma   90.00
#
_symmetry.space_group_name_H-M   'P 1'
#
loop_
_entity.id
_entity.type
_entity.pdbx_description
1 polymer ?
#
loop_
_entity_poly.entity_id
_entity_poly.type
_entity_poly.pdbx_seq_one_letter_code
_entity_poly.pdbx_strand_id
1 'polypeptide(L)'
;MASLGQEEGGARTLSPPPPPPPPPPSDAHSKISPYVLKLRSAPPNYFYKPQIKPEHTDPFAAPTGPYFFYGTLTDPLMIAEILELNEEPKLRPAHIIGYECKMWGQYPALLDCPDSVVEGAAYHVRTTQDAERLAAYETGNYRAEDCLIRYIDGKEPSEDLGYTFKYVGDPRELTEGQFDLKVWLRRMGRHAAADKLEAAKCEE
;
A
#
# COMPACT_ATOMS: atom_id res chain seq x y z
N MET A 1 -90.93 41.00 29.69
CA MET A 1 -90.24 40.44 30.86
C MET A 1 -89.48 39.21 30.42
N ALA A 2 -88.21 39.12 30.83
CA ALA A 2 -87.28 37.98 30.77
C ALA A 2 -87.12 37.30 29.38
N SER A 3 -86.07 37.62 28.59
CA SER A 3 -84.67 37.14 28.72
C SER A 3 -84.62 35.60 28.54
N LEU A 4 -83.92 34.99 27.57
CA LEU A 4 -82.65 35.32 26.92
C LEU A 4 -82.46 34.41 25.66
N GLY A 5 -81.91 34.97 24.57
CA GLY A 5 -81.25 34.43 23.33
C GLY A 5 -81.57 33.02 22.78
N GLN A 6 -81.98 32.85 21.51
CA GLN A 6 -81.14 32.75 20.26
C GLN A 6 -80.04 31.69 20.36
N GLU A 7 -79.71 30.83 19.39
CA GLU A 7 -80.06 30.50 18.00
C GLU A 7 -79.49 29.07 17.80
N GLU A 8 -80.16 28.15 17.09
CA GLU A 8 -79.99 27.86 15.65
C GLU A 8 -78.56 27.46 15.22
N GLY A 9 -78.49 26.36 14.48
CA GLY A 9 -77.42 26.13 13.51
C GLY A 9 -76.24 25.28 13.96
N GLY A 10 -75.94 24.27 13.15
CA GLY A 10 -74.56 23.78 13.01
C GLY A 10 -74.42 22.31 13.28
N ALA A 11 -74.25 21.56 12.18
CA ALA A 11 -73.79 20.19 12.14
C ALA A 11 -72.78 19.91 13.27
N ARG A 12 -73.08 18.92 14.12
CA ARG A 12 -72.12 18.41 15.09
C ARG A 12 -71.03 17.65 14.33
N THR A 13 -70.07 18.40 13.82
CA THR A 13 -68.72 17.94 13.53
C THR A 13 -68.15 17.41 14.83
N LEU A 14 -68.29 16.09 15.04
CA LEU A 14 -67.56 15.42 16.10
C LEU A 14 -66.08 15.63 15.81
N SER A 15 -65.45 16.48 16.63
CA SER A 15 -64.03 16.76 16.55
C SER A 15 -63.27 15.43 16.59
N PRO A 16 -62.26 15.24 15.72
CA PRO A 16 -61.45 14.03 15.78
C PRO A 16 -60.86 13.90 17.19
N PRO A 17 -60.74 12.67 17.71
CA PRO A 17 -60.11 12.45 19.00
C PRO A 17 -58.72 13.11 19.01
N PRO A 18 -58.25 13.60 20.17
CA PRO A 18 -56.91 14.14 20.29
C PRO A 18 -55.91 13.11 19.74
N PRO A 19 -54.85 13.57 19.06
CA PRO A 19 -53.81 12.68 18.58
C PRO A 19 -53.32 11.82 19.75
N PRO A 20 -53.02 10.53 19.51
CA PRO A 20 -52.47 9.68 20.55
C PRO A 20 -51.24 10.37 21.15
N PRO A 21 -51.00 10.21 22.46
CA PRO A 21 -49.78 10.70 23.08
C PRO A 21 -48.59 10.24 22.25
N PRO A 22 -47.54 11.08 22.12
CA PRO A 22 -46.34 10.67 21.39
C PRO A 22 -45.89 9.32 21.92
N PRO A 23 -45.45 8.39 21.03
CA PRO A 23 -44.96 7.11 21.47
C PRO A 23 -43.89 7.34 22.55
N PRO A 24 -43.83 6.45 23.57
CA PRO A 24 -42.77 6.53 24.57
C PRO A 24 -41.43 6.67 23.84
N PRO A 25 -40.49 7.49 24.36
CA PRO A 25 -39.24 7.76 23.67
C PRO A 25 -38.64 6.42 23.24
N SER A 26 -38.60 6.18 21.91
CA SER A 26 -38.02 4.96 21.37
C SER A 26 -36.62 4.88 21.93
N ASP A 27 -36.36 3.79 22.66
CA ASP A 27 -35.07 3.49 23.24
C ASP A 27 -33.97 3.87 22.24
N ALA A 28 -33.05 4.72 22.66
CA ALA A 28 -31.92 5.18 21.85
C ALA A 28 -30.99 4.02 21.39
N HIS A 29 -31.35 2.77 21.70
CA HIS A 29 -30.66 1.54 21.38
C HIS A 29 -31.29 0.74 20.23
N SER A 30 -32.40 1.16 19.62
CA SER A 30 -33.04 0.40 18.52
C SER A 30 -32.79 0.94 17.10
N LYS A 31 -31.71 1.67 16.88
CA LYS A 31 -31.20 1.86 15.51
C LYS A 31 -30.41 0.61 15.12
N ILE A 32 -31.12 -0.42 14.66
CA ILE A 32 -30.49 -1.52 13.94
C ILE A 32 -29.72 -0.88 12.79
N SER A 33 -28.39 -0.97 12.86
CA SER A 33 -27.49 -0.39 11.85
C SER A 33 -27.90 -0.88 10.46
N PRO A 34 -27.84 -0.03 9.41
CA PRO A 34 -28.09 -0.44 8.03
C PRO A 34 -27.31 -1.69 7.62
N TYR A 35 -26.15 -1.89 8.26
CA TYR A 35 -25.33 -3.09 8.14
C TYR A 35 -26.04 -4.36 8.62
N VAL A 36 -26.67 -4.32 9.80
CA VAL A 36 -27.39 -5.45 10.39
C VAL A 36 -28.67 -5.77 9.61
N LEU A 37 -29.34 -4.78 9.03
CA LEU A 37 -30.46 -4.99 8.10
C LEU A 37 -30.01 -5.68 6.79
N LYS A 38 -28.85 -5.26 6.25
CA LYS A 38 -28.24 -5.89 5.07
C LYS A 38 -27.86 -7.35 5.32
N LEU A 39 -27.36 -7.68 6.51
CA LEU A 39 -27.00 -9.06 6.88
C LEU A 39 -28.20 -10.01 6.91
N ARG A 40 -29.38 -9.54 7.33
CA ARG A 40 -30.58 -10.38 7.42
C ARG A 40 -31.22 -10.68 6.06
N SER A 41 -30.97 -9.82 5.08
CA SER A 41 -31.53 -9.93 3.72
C SER A 41 -30.53 -10.48 2.70
N ALA A 42 -29.29 -10.76 3.12
CA ALA A 42 -28.26 -11.30 2.27
C ALA A 42 -28.39 -12.84 2.12
N PRO A 43 -28.16 -13.40 0.92
CA PRO A 43 -28.13 -14.86 0.74
C PRO A 43 -27.01 -15.50 1.59
N PRO A 44 -27.13 -16.79 1.98
CA PRO A 44 -26.22 -17.46 2.93
C PRO A 44 -24.72 -17.35 2.59
N ASN A 45 -24.38 -17.16 1.31
CA ASN A 45 -23.01 -17.06 0.82
C ASN A 45 -22.48 -15.61 0.67
N TYR A 46 -23.17 -14.60 1.20
CA TYR A 46 -22.73 -13.20 1.08
C TYR A 46 -21.39 -12.92 1.79
N PHE A 47 -21.15 -13.55 2.94
CA PHE A 47 -19.87 -13.46 3.67
C PHE A 47 -18.71 -14.15 2.94
N TYR A 48 -19.00 -15.12 2.08
CA TYR A 48 -18.00 -15.93 1.38
C TYR A 48 -17.79 -15.52 -0.08
N LYS A 49 -18.34 -14.37 -0.49
CA LYS A 49 -18.14 -13.84 -1.84
C LYS A 49 -17.22 -12.61 -1.76
N PRO A 50 -15.90 -12.77 -2.04
CA PRO A 50 -15.00 -11.65 -2.22
C PRO A 50 -15.62 -10.66 -3.21
N GLN A 51 -15.74 -9.39 -2.84
CA GLN A 51 -16.33 -8.35 -3.71
C GLN A 51 -15.38 -7.91 -4.84
N ILE A 52 -14.17 -8.47 -4.84
CA ILE A 52 -13.19 -8.43 -5.92
C ILE A 52 -12.95 -9.91 -6.22
N LYS A 53 -13.31 -10.39 -7.42
CA LYS A 53 -12.68 -11.63 -7.89
C LYS A 53 -11.19 -11.30 -7.92
N PRO A 54 -10.31 -11.95 -7.14
CA PRO A 54 -8.91 -11.89 -7.50
C PRO A 54 -8.89 -12.35 -8.96
N GLU A 55 -8.37 -11.49 -9.84
CA GLU A 55 -7.85 -12.02 -11.10
C GLU A 55 -6.95 -13.18 -10.71
N HIS A 56 -6.99 -14.25 -11.49
CA HIS A 56 -6.30 -15.48 -11.17
C HIS A 56 -4.79 -15.26 -11.35
N THR A 57 -4.20 -14.46 -10.46
CA THR A 57 -2.78 -14.17 -10.39
C THR A 57 -2.14 -15.43 -9.85
N ASP A 58 -1.31 -16.05 -10.68
CA ASP A 58 -0.44 -17.12 -10.24
C ASP A 58 0.31 -16.63 -8.97
N PRO A 59 0.17 -17.29 -7.80
CA PRO A 59 0.87 -16.92 -6.58
C PRO A 59 2.40 -16.91 -6.73
N PHE A 60 2.91 -17.53 -7.80
CA PHE A 60 4.32 -17.57 -8.15
C PHE A 60 4.72 -16.53 -9.20
N ALA A 61 3.77 -15.82 -9.82
CA ALA A 61 4.10 -14.75 -10.75
C ALA A 61 4.68 -13.56 -10.01
N ALA A 62 5.75 -12.99 -10.55
CA ALA A 62 6.36 -11.79 -10.01
C ALA A 62 5.33 -10.63 -10.05
N PRO A 63 5.06 -9.96 -8.92
CA PRO A 63 3.99 -8.99 -8.86
C PRO A 63 4.33 -7.70 -9.62
N THR A 64 3.33 -6.99 -10.13
CA THR A 64 3.51 -5.64 -10.68
C THR A 64 3.13 -4.58 -9.65
N GLY A 65 3.62 -3.36 -9.83
CA GLY A 65 3.34 -2.22 -8.95
C GLY A 65 4.59 -1.52 -8.43
N PRO A 66 4.48 -0.78 -7.32
CA PRO A 66 5.62 -0.11 -6.68
C PRO A 66 6.62 -1.12 -6.12
N TYR A 67 7.88 -0.98 -6.49
CA TYR A 67 9.00 -1.72 -5.91
C TYR A 67 9.93 -0.77 -5.18
N PHE A 68 10.31 -1.14 -3.96
CA PHE A 68 11.41 -0.53 -3.22
C PHE A 68 12.70 -1.30 -3.48
N PHE A 69 13.68 -0.58 -4.02
CA PHE A 69 15.01 -1.07 -4.30
C PHE A 69 16.01 -0.51 -3.29
N TYR A 70 16.97 -1.36 -2.94
CA TYR A 70 18.15 -1.05 -2.14
C TYR A 70 19.37 -1.61 -2.88
N GLY A 71 20.57 -1.31 -2.40
CA GLY A 71 21.79 -1.87 -2.99
C GLY A 71 22.02 -1.44 -4.44
N THR A 72 22.38 -2.39 -5.31
CA THR A 72 22.70 -2.13 -6.73
C THR A 72 21.50 -1.66 -7.54
N LEU A 73 20.28 -2.10 -7.20
CA LEU A 73 19.05 -1.72 -7.88
C LEU A 73 18.64 -0.25 -7.65
N THR A 74 19.34 0.47 -6.78
CA THR A 74 19.17 1.93 -6.65
C THR A 74 19.87 2.73 -7.75
N ASP A 75 20.68 2.08 -8.60
CA ASP A 75 21.21 2.68 -9.82
C ASP A 75 20.20 2.56 -10.98
N PRO A 76 19.66 3.67 -11.52
CA PRO A 76 18.76 3.66 -12.66
C PRO A 76 19.29 2.87 -13.86
N LEU A 77 20.61 2.89 -14.10
CA LEU A 77 21.19 2.20 -15.23
C LEU A 77 21.13 0.67 -15.05
N MET A 78 21.28 0.17 -13.82
CA MET A 78 21.04 -1.26 -13.52
C MET A 78 19.60 -1.64 -13.84
N ILE A 79 18.63 -0.82 -13.44
CA ILE A 79 17.21 -1.10 -13.72
C ILE A 79 16.94 -1.08 -15.22
N ALA A 80 17.48 -0.11 -15.96
CA ALA A 80 17.34 -0.06 -17.41
C ALA A 80 17.93 -1.29 -18.10
N GLU A 81 19.10 -1.76 -17.67
CA GLU A 81 19.74 -2.97 -18.18
C GLU A 81 18.92 -4.24 -17.89
N ILE A 82 18.43 -4.41 -16.65
CA ILE A 82 17.65 -5.58 -16.24
C ILE A 82 16.29 -5.63 -16.94
N LEU A 83 15.63 -4.48 -17.04
CA LEU A 83 14.29 -4.36 -17.64
C LEU A 83 14.32 -4.15 -19.16
N GLU A 84 15.51 -4.07 -19.77
CA GLU A 84 15.70 -3.80 -21.19
C GLU A 84 15.01 -2.50 -21.65
N LEU A 85 15.09 -1.45 -20.82
CA LEU A 85 14.50 -0.14 -21.12
C LEU A 85 15.38 0.65 -22.09
N ASN A 86 14.73 1.40 -22.98
CA ASN A 86 15.43 2.31 -23.90
C ASN A 86 16.05 3.53 -23.21
N GLU A 87 15.53 3.89 -22.03
CA GLU A 87 15.94 5.08 -21.27
C GLU A 87 16.10 4.75 -19.78
N GLU A 88 16.94 5.51 -19.08
CA GLU A 88 17.10 5.39 -17.63
C GLU A 88 15.78 5.76 -16.91
N PRO A 89 15.23 4.86 -16.07
CA PRO A 89 14.03 5.14 -15.31
C PRO A 89 14.31 6.19 -14.21
N LYS A 90 13.30 7.01 -13.92
CA LYS A 90 13.35 7.91 -12.77
C LYS A 90 12.91 7.17 -11.51
N LEU A 91 13.85 6.97 -10.59
CA LEU A 91 13.58 6.42 -9.27
C LEU A 91 13.16 7.54 -8.32
N ARG A 92 12.18 7.28 -7.46
CA ARG A 92 11.81 8.20 -6.37
C ARG A 92 12.57 7.80 -5.10
N PRO A 93 13.27 8.71 -4.42
CA PRO A 93 13.93 8.38 -3.16
C PRO A 93 12.88 7.99 -2.11
N ALA A 94 13.16 6.93 -1.35
CA ALA A 94 12.22 6.34 -0.39
C ALA A 94 12.93 5.61 0.75
N HIS A 95 12.18 5.22 1.78
CA HIS A 95 12.64 4.29 2.80
C HIS A 95 11.53 3.28 3.17
N ILE A 96 11.94 2.19 3.80
CA ILE A 96 11.05 1.19 4.41
C ILE A 96 11.44 0.96 5.87
N ILE A 97 10.48 0.51 6.69
CA ILE A 97 10.66 0.20 8.11
C ILE A 97 10.46 -1.29 8.32
N GLY A 98 11.13 -1.86 9.32
CA GLY A 98 10.97 -3.26 9.71
C GLY A 98 12.05 -4.17 9.15
N TYR A 99 13.09 -3.59 8.55
CA TYR A 99 14.19 -4.32 7.94
C TYR A 99 15.54 -3.75 8.33
N GLU A 100 16.55 -4.61 8.40
CA GLU A 100 17.96 -4.22 8.43
C GLU A 100 18.69 -4.79 7.22
N CYS A 101 19.81 -4.16 6.85
CA CYS A 101 20.65 -4.60 5.74
C CYS A 101 21.94 -5.23 6.27
N LYS A 102 22.22 -6.47 5.85
CA LYS A 102 23.50 -7.17 6.07
C LYS A 102 24.18 -7.47 4.74
N MET A 103 25.35 -8.12 4.78
CA MET A 103 26.11 -8.47 3.58
C MET A 103 26.11 -9.97 3.34
N TRP A 104 25.65 -10.39 2.16
CA TRP A 104 25.90 -11.71 1.58
C TRP A 104 27.08 -11.61 0.61
N GLY A 105 28.29 -11.84 1.11
CA GLY A 105 29.52 -11.57 0.38
C GLY A 105 29.64 -10.07 0.04
N GLN A 106 29.45 -9.73 -1.24
CA GLN A 106 29.48 -8.33 -1.71
C GLN A 106 28.10 -7.72 -1.95
N TYR A 107 27.03 -8.50 -1.76
CA TYR A 107 25.66 -8.10 -2.06
C TYR A 107 24.91 -7.76 -0.76
N PRO A 108 24.13 -6.67 -0.73
CA PRO A 108 23.30 -6.35 0.42
C PRO A 108 22.14 -7.35 0.54
N ALA A 109 21.73 -7.65 1.76
CA ALA A 109 20.69 -8.62 2.09
C ALA A 109 19.77 -8.07 3.17
N LEU A 110 18.47 -7.93 2.85
CA LEU A 110 17.46 -7.52 3.82
C LEU A 110 17.01 -8.66 4.72
N LEU A 111 16.94 -8.36 6.02
CA LEU A 111 16.41 -9.23 7.08
C LEU A 111 15.37 -8.48 7.91
N ASP A 112 14.47 -9.22 8.57
CA ASP A 112 13.49 -8.61 9.47
C ASP A 112 14.18 -7.97 10.67
N CYS A 113 13.88 -6.71 10.91
CA CYS A 113 14.33 -5.96 12.07
C CYS A 113 13.31 -4.84 12.35
N PRO A 114 12.29 -5.09 13.21
CA PRO A 114 11.11 -4.24 13.36
C PRO A 114 11.38 -2.75 13.57
N ASP A 115 12.46 -2.41 14.28
CA ASP A 115 12.79 -1.05 14.69
C ASP A 115 13.80 -0.35 13.75
N SER A 116 14.18 -1.02 12.66
CA SER A 116 15.19 -0.53 11.72
C SER A 116 14.57 0.06 10.46
N VAL A 117 15.31 0.99 9.86
CA VAL A 117 14.95 1.71 8.64
C VAL A 117 16.00 1.43 7.58
N VAL A 118 15.53 1.18 6.35
CA VAL A 118 16.40 1.05 5.18
C VAL A 118 16.05 2.13 4.17
N GLU A 119 17.05 2.91 3.78
CA GLU A 119 16.97 3.90 2.72
C GLU A 119 17.21 3.25 1.36
N GLY A 120 16.57 3.81 0.33
CA GLY A 120 16.68 3.33 -1.03
C GLY A 120 15.89 4.19 -1.99
N ALA A 121 15.40 3.57 -3.06
CA ALA A 121 14.61 4.25 -4.06
C ALA A 121 13.53 3.34 -4.60
N ALA A 122 12.44 3.92 -5.07
CA ALA A 122 11.29 3.19 -5.55
C ALA A 122 11.02 3.44 -7.04
N TYR A 123 10.57 2.39 -7.71
CA TYR A 123 10.21 2.38 -9.12
C TYR A 123 8.87 1.68 -9.31
N HIS A 124 8.06 2.15 -10.26
CA HIS A 124 6.79 1.51 -10.56
C HIS A 124 6.93 0.56 -11.75
N VAL A 125 6.91 -0.74 -11.46
CA VAL A 125 6.98 -1.82 -12.44
C VAL A 125 5.60 -2.04 -13.05
N ARG A 126 5.46 -1.80 -14.36
CA ARG A 126 4.15 -1.73 -15.03
C ARG A 126 3.71 -3.03 -15.68
N THR A 127 4.65 -3.85 -16.12
CA THR A 127 4.36 -5.07 -16.87
C THR A 127 4.81 -6.31 -16.09
N THR A 128 4.10 -7.40 -16.28
CA THR A 128 4.47 -8.70 -15.68
C THR A 128 5.83 -9.16 -16.19
N GLN A 129 6.15 -8.89 -17.45
CA GLN A 129 7.46 -9.21 -18.03
C GLN A 129 8.61 -8.51 -17.28
N ASP A 130 8.44 -7.24 -16.92
CA ASP A 130 9.45 -6.50 -16.16
C ASP A 130 9.59 -7.04 -14.74
N ALA A 131 8.47 -7.40 -14.10
CA ALA A 131 8.49 -8.04 -12.79
C ALA A 131 9.21 -9.40 -12.85
N GLU A 132 8.95 -10.20 -13.88
CA GLU A 132 9.61 -11.50 -14.10
C GLU A 132 11.11 -11.33 -14.35
N ARG A 133 11.53 -10.31 -15.10
CA ARG A 133 12.96 -9.99 -15.30
C ARG A 133 13.65 -9.63 -13.98
N LEU A 134 13.01 -8.81 -13.14
CA LEU A 134 13.54 -8.50 -11.81
C LEU A 134 13.66 -9.76 -10.94
N ALA A 135 12.61 -10.58 -10.88
CA ALA A 135 12.63 -11.83 -10.13
C ALA A 135 13.71 -12.80 -10.63
N ALA A 136 13.94 -12.86 -11.95
CA ALA A 136 14.99 -13.68 -12.54
C ALA A 136 16.40 -13.17 -12.20
N TYR A 137 16.60 -11.84 -12.14
CA TYR A 137 17.88 -11.23 -11.77
C TYR A 137 18.27 -11.52 -10.32
N GLU A 138 17.30 -11.47 -9.42
CA GLU A 138 17.49 -11.61 -7.97
C GLU A 138 17.89 -13.02 -7.52
N THR A 139 17.79 -14.02 -8.40
CA THR A 139 18.14 -15.43 -8.14
C THR A 139 17.33 -16.05 -6.99
N GLY A 140 17.48 -17.35 -6.75
CA GLY A 140 16.75 -18.04 -5.68
C GLY A 140 17.09 -17.60 -4.23
N ASN A 141 18.02 -16.65 -4.05
CA ASN A 141 18.42 -16.16 -2.74
C ASN A 141 17.61 -14.96 -2.25
N TYR A 142 16.81 -14.35 -3.12
CA TYR A 142 15.96 -13.21 -2.79
C TYR A 142 14.53 -13.44 -3.28
N ARG A 143 13.55 -12.94 -2.53
CA ARG A 143 12.13 -13.05 -2.86
C ARG A 143 11.44 -11.70 -2.70
N ALA A 144 10.51 -11.39 -3.60
CA ALA A 144 9.64 -10.24 -3.45
C ALA A 144 8.73 -10.42 -2.22
N GLU A 145 8.75 -9.46 -1.31
CA GLU A 145 7.94 -9.41 -0.08
C GLU A 145 7.22 -8.07 0.00
N ASP A 146 6.01 -8.08 0.57
CA ASP A 146 5.22 -6.87 0.75
C ASP A 146 5.91 -5.89 1.71
N CYS A 147 5.88 -4.60 1.37
CA CYS A 147 6.40 -3.53 2.21
C CYS A 147 5.60 -2.24 2.05
N LEU A 148 5.68 -1.36 3.06
CA LEU A 148 5.18 0.00 2.98
C LEU A 148 6.33 0.92 2.58
N ILE A 149 6.25 1.46 1.36
CA ILE A 149 7.22 2.37 0.79
C ILE A 149 6.86 3.79 1.20
N ARG A 150 7.79 4.50 1.84
CA ARG A 150 7.61 5.91 2.24
C ARG A 150 8.51 6.80 1.41
N TYR A 151 7.93 7.64 0.57
CA TYR A 151 8.67 8.54 -0.31
C TYR A 151 9.19 9.75 0.46
N ILE A 152 10.38 10.22 0.11
CA ILE A 152 11.02 11.39 0.75
C ILE A 152 11.16 12.59 -0.19
N ASP A 153 10.60 12.50 -1.41
CA ASP A 153 10.66 13.56 -2.43
C ASP A 153 9.60 14.67 -2.27
N GLY A 154 8.76 14.59 -1.24
CA GLY A 154 7.68 15.55 -0.97
C GLY A 154 6.55 15.55 -2.01
N LYS A 155 6.44 14.51 -2.84
CA LYS A 155 5.39 14.37 -3.86
C LYS A 155 4.34 13.34 -3.45
N GLU A 156 3.15 13.45 -4.02
CA GLU A 156 2.08 12.47 -3.85
C GLU A 156 2.15 11.32 -4.88
N PRO A 157 1.80 10.08 -4.50
CA PRO A 157 1.50 9.66 -3.14
C PRO A 157 2.77 9.71 -2.27
N SER A 158 2.61 10.08 -1.00
CA SER A 158 3.69 10.11 0.00
C SER A 158 4.07 8.72 0.52
N GLU A 159 3.18 7.74 0.38
CA GLU A 159 3.42 6.33 0.67
C GLU A 159 2.67 5.41 -0.29
N ASP A 160 3.23 4.22 -0.55
CA ASP A 160 2.62 3.18 -1.37
C ASP A 160 2.81 1.79 -0.72
N LEU A 161 1.83 0.92 -0.85
CA LEU A 161 2.03 -0.52 -0.62
C LEU A 161 2.67 -1.12 -1.87
N GLY A 162 3.79 -1.81 -1.68
CA GLY A 162 4.58 -2.35 -2.77
C GLY A 162 5.43 -3.52 -2.32
N TYR A 163 6.50 -3.78 -3.08
CA TYR A 163 7.32 -4.97 -2.91
C TYR A 163 8.79 -4.60 -2.71
N THR A 164 9.54 -5.41 -1.97
CA THR A 164 11.00 -5.34 -1.90
C THR A 164 11.59 -6.74 -1.98
N PHE A 165 12.87 -6.86 -2.32
CA PHE A 165 13.56 -8.14 -2.37
C PHE A 165 14.17 -8.48 -1.02
N LYS A 166 13.61 -9.46 -0.32
CA LYS A 166 14.13 -9.94 0.97
C LYS A 166 15.04 -11.15 0.75
N TYR A 167 16.13 -11.23 1.51
CA TYR A 167 17.00 -12.40 1.48
C TYR A 167 16.29 -13.62 2.10
N VAL A 168 16.30 -14.74 1.38
CA VAL A 168 15.68 -16.01 1.78
C VAL A 168 16.69 -17.17 1.86
N GLY A 169 17.98 -16.89 1.72
CA GLY A 169 19.06 -17.85 1.90
C GLY A 169 19.39 -18.13 3.37
N ASP A 170 20.55 -18.75 3.63
CA ASP A 170 20.99 -19.11 4.99
C ASP A 170 21.51 -17.88 5.74
N PRO A 171 20.88 -17.45 6.85
CA PRO A 171 21.34 -16.29 7.61
C PRO A 171 22.78 -16.41 8.15
N ARG A 172 23.32 -17.63 8.24
CA ARG A 172 24.71 -17.88 8.67
C ARG A 172 25.75 -17.48 7.63
N GLU A 173 25.33 -17.28 6.37
CA GLU A 173 26.18 -16.77 5.30
C GLU A 173 26.27 -15.24 5.30
N LEU A 174 25.52 -14.58 6.18
CA LEU A 174 25.50 -13.13 6.28
C LEU A 174 26.55 -12.63 7.26
N THR A 175 27.19 -11.53 6.89
CA THR A 175 28.17 -10.82 7.71
C THR A 175 27.73 -9.40 7.98
N GLU A 176 28.15 -8.84 9.11
CA GLU A 176 27.98 -7.42 9.40
C GLU A 176 28.74 -6.56 8.38
N GLY A 177 28.14 -5.47 7.94
CA GLY A 177 28.73 -4.58 6.97
C GLY A 177 27.72 -3.59 6.40
N GLN A 178 28.22 -2.64 5.61
CA GLN A 178 27.39 -1.68 4.90
C GLN A 178 27.73 -1.73 3.41
N PHE A 179 26.69 -1.62 2.58
CA PHE A 179 26.84 -1.52 1.15
C PHE A 179 26.98 -0.06 0.73
N ASP A 180 28.01 0.24 -0.05
CA ASP A 180 28.21 1.55 -0.69
C ASP A 180 28.15 1.38 -2.21
N LEU A 181 27.11 1.97 -2.81
CA LEU A 181 26.87 1.88 -4.25
C LEU A 181 28.01 2.49 -5.06
N LYS A 182 28.60 3.61 -4.61
CA LYS A 182 29.69 4.29 -5.32
C LYS A 182 30.94 3.41 -5.37
N VAL A 183 31.31 2.81 -4.24
CA VAL A 183 32.43 1.88 -4.13
C VAL A 183 32.20 0.67 -5.03
N TRP A 184 30.98 0.12 -5.03
CA TRP A 184 30.62 -1.01 -5.88
C TRP A 184 30.72 -0.65 -7.37
N LEU A 185 30.15 0.48 -7.80
CA LEU A 185 30.19 0.94 -9.19
C LEU A 185 31.63 1.13 -9.69
N ARG A 186 32.51 1.74 -8.88
CA ARG A 186 33.93 1.89 -9.24
C ARG A 186 34.62 0.53 -9.38
N ARG A 187 34.36 -0.43 -8.48
CA ARG A 187 34.90 -1.80 -8.57
C ARG A 187 34.45 -2.53 -9.83
N MET A 188 33.22 -2.29 -10.28
CA MET A 188 32.66 -2.87 -11.51
C MET A 188 33.08 -2.12 -12.79
N GLY A 189 33.97 -1.12 -12.69
CA GLY A 189 34.44 -0.34 -13.83
C GLY A 189 33.46 0.76 -14.30
N ARG A 190 32.33 0.95 -13.62
CA ARG A 190 31.27 1.91 -13.96
C ARG A 190 31.54 3.30 -13.37
N HIS A 191 32.72 3.85 -13.70
CA HIS A 191 33.22 5.12 -13.14
C HIS A 191 32.29 6.31 -13.42
N ALA A 192 31.74 6.41 -14.64
CA ALA A 192 30.83 7.48 -15.00
C ALA A 192 29.54 7.51 -14.13
N ALA A 193 28.99 6.34 -13.81
CA ALA A 193 27.83 6.24 -12.91
C ALA A 193 28.20 6.63 -11.46
N ALA A 194 29.39 6.21 -11.00
CA ALA A 194 29.90 6.59 -9.68
C ALA A 194 30.14 8.11 -9.55
N ASP A 195 30.63 8.76 -10.61
CA ASP A 195 30.85 10.21 -10.63
C ASP A 195 29.53 10.99 -10.69
N LYS A 196 28.52 10.49 -11.44
CA LYS A 196 27.16 11.04 -11.45
C LYS A 196 26.50 11.01 -10.06
N LEU A 197 26.68 9.92 -9.31
CA LEU A 197 26.18 9.79 -7.93
C LEU A 197 26.84 10.79 -6.97
N GLU A 198 28.13 11.08 -7.16
CA GLU A 198 28.86 12.07 -6.38
C GLU A 198 28.40 13.50 -6.68
N ALA A 199 28.17 13.83 -7.95
CA ALA A 199 27.64 15.13 -8.35
C ALA A 199 26.23 15.38 -7.79
N ALA A 200 25.34 14.38 -7.85
CA ALA A 200 23.98 14.49 -7.32
C ALA A 200 23.91 14.75 -5.82
N LYS A 201 24.94 14.34 -5.06
CA LYS A 201 25.03 14.57 -3.61
C LYS A 201 25.56 15.96 -3.23
N CYS A 202 26.18 16.67 -4.18
CA CYS A 202 26.68 18.03 -3.97
C CYS A 202 25.66 19.13 -4.35
N GLU A 203 24.54 18.76 -4.96
CA GLU A 203 23.49 19.68 -5.39
C GLU A 203 22.32 19.81 -4.38
N GLU A 204 22.43 19.16 -3.22
CA GLU A 204 21.46 19.20 -2.11
C GLU A 204 21.89 20.12 -0.95
#